data_AF-A0A5C7MBJ9-F1
#
_entry.id   AF-A0A5C7MBJ9-F1
#
_cell.length_a   1.000
_cell.length_b   1.000
_cell.length_c   1.000
_cell.angle_alpha   90.00
_cell.angle_beta   90.00
_cell.angle_gamma   90.00
#
_symmetry.space_group_name_H-M   'P 1'
#
loop_
_entity.id
_entity.type
_entity.pdbx_description
1 polymer ?
#
loop_
_entity_poly.entity_id
_entity_poly.type
_entity_poly.pdbx_seq_one_letter_code
_entity_poly.pdbx_strand_id
1 'polypeptide(L)'
;MGKTKPAPSTEAPLFYDIERDGITFSLLSTFLDCREKARLHLAGWAKIGGSVPMLFGNVVHGALEHAYRAWRDGEFDGAPPRAWVHAQLNDIERTYRAEHTRISSEEEKDLQLTLALAAEIVPRYFSYWHKNDTALNWTETEQEFKIPVRVELPPKTDGGRWHTETVDTFLRGKIDGVFMEKGVFGVFETKTKGRVNPGTLLNILGHNLQVGIYLWAVKQLWKKTPRTVLYNLVRRPQLRQKQSEALVEFAKRVGDDIDERPDFYFMRIRMSVSDVDLGRFDNDRIDLLRDFVLWWRGQTGHYKNSGHCENKYGDCPFLQMCGGGGAELYYIRPKVFSELGED
;
A
#
# COMPACT_ATOMS: atom_id res chain seq x y z
N MET A 1 5.03 -23.94 30.35
CA MET A 1 5.11 -22.54 29.89
C MET A 1 6.28 -22.41 28.94
N GLY A 2 6.03 -22.26 27.64
CA GLY A 2 7.10 -22.12 26.65
C GLY A 2 7.86 -20.81 26.88
N LYS A 3 9.20 -20.89 26.92
CA LYS A 3 10.06 -19.70 27.00
C LYS A 3 9.67 -18.74 25.88
N THR A 4 9.30 -17.51 26.23
CA THR A 4 9.13 -16.43 25.27
C THR A 4 10.39 -16.35 24.41
N LYS A 5 10.24 -16.50 23.09
CA LYS A 5 11.37 -16.30 22.17
C LYS A 5 11.95 -14.91 22.46
N PRO A 6 13.28 -14.79 22.67
CA PRO A 6 13.87 -13.49 22.96
C PRO A 6 13.57 -12.51 21.84
N ALA A 7 13.38 -11.25 22.22
CA ALA A 7 13.40 -10.12 21.30
C ALA A 7 14.66 -10.19 20.42
N PRO A 8 14.65 -9.61 19.20
CA PRO A 8 15.79 -9.68 18.28
C PRO A 8 17.10 -9.30 19.00
N SER A 9 18.11 -10.19 18.90
CA SER A 9 19.37 -10.11 19.64
C SER A 9 20.24 -8.94 19.23
N THR A 10 20.95 -8.36 20.19
CA THR A 10 21.71 -7.09 20.12
C THR A 10 23.04 -7.10 19.37
N GLU A 11 23.49 -8.21 18.76
CA GLU A 11 24.87 -8.34 18.25
C GLU A 11 25.04 -8.12 16.73
N ALA A 12 23.95 -8.03 15.96
CA ALA A 12 23.99 -7.60 14.55
C ALA A 12 23.15 -6.32 14.40
N PRO A 13 23.54 -5.36 13.53
CA PRO A 13 22.67 -4.23 13.21
C PRO A 13 21.34 -4.78 12.76
N LEU A 14 20.27 -4.40 13.45
CA LEU A 14 18.93 -4.84 13.11
C LEU A 14 18.63 -4.38 11.68
N PHE A 15 18.07 -5.30 10.88
CA PHE A 15 17.60 -4.99 9.53
C PHE A 15 16.68 -3.76 9.55
N TYR A 16 15.85 -3.65 10.58
CA TYR A 16 14.98 -2.52 10.86
C TYR A 16 15.31 -1.86 12.20
N ASP A 17 15.34 -0.54 12.20
CA ASP A 17 15.39 0.30 13.38
C ASP A 17 14.26 1.35 13.32
N ILE A 18 13.44 1.42 14.37
CA ILE A 18 12.25 2.28 14.38
C ILE A 18 12.60 3.77 14.33
N GLU A 19 13.73 4.19 14.89
CA GLU A 19 14.17 5.59 14.91
C GLU A 19 14.80 5.97 13.58
N ARG A 20 15.49 5.02 12.92
CA ARG A 20 16.14 5.21 11.61
C ARG A 20 15.20 5.06 10.42
N ASP A 21 14.27 4.11 10.46
CA ASP A 21 13.48 3.69 9.28
C ASP A 21 12.02 4.17 9.35
N GLY A 22 11.54 4.45 10.56
CA GLY A 22 10.18 4.92 10.82
C GLY A 22 9.09 3.87 10.61
N ILE A 23 7.85 4.32 10.69
CA ILE A 23 6.66 3.47 10.69
C ILE A 23 5.80 3.81 9.47
N THR A 24 5.46 2.78 8.69
CA THR A 24 4.56 2.90 7.53
C THR A 24 3.15 2.40 7.86
N PHE A 25 2.18 2.82 7.04
CA PHE A 25 0.84 2.22 7.05
C PHE A 25 0.89 0.69 6.87
N SER A 26 1.64 0.23 5.86
CA SER A 26 1.75 -1.20 5.51
C SER A 26 2.33 -2.01 6.68
N LEU A 27 3.28 -1.45 7.42
CA LEU A 27 3.84 -2.05 8.62
C LEU A 27 2.81 -2.14 9.75
N LEU A 28 2.08 -1.05 10.04
CA LEU A 28 1.04 -1.06 11.07
C LEU A 28 -0.10 -2.04 10.74
N SER A 29 -0.53 -2.11 9.48
CA SER A 29 -1.50 -3.14 9.05
C SER A 29 -0.94 -4.55 9.22
N THR A 30 0.33 -4.77 8.89
CA THR A 30 0.98 -6.07 9.08
C THR A 30 1.05 -6.46 10.57
N PHE A 31 1.31 -5.48 11.44
CA PHE A 31 1.32 -5.65 12.90
C PHE A 31 -0.06 -6.02 13.44
N LEU A 32 -1.11 -5.29 13.02
CA LEU A 32 -2.49 -5.54 13.42
C LEU A 32 -2.99 -6.91 12.92
N ASP A 33 -2.63 -7.29 11.69
CA ASP A 33 -2.91 -8.63 11.16
C ASP A 33 -2.32 -9.72 12.07
N CYS A 34 -1.00 -9.65 12.32
CA CYS A 34 -0.28 -10.64 13.09
C CYS A 34 1.12 -10.12 13.51
N ARG A 35 1.39 -10.10 14.82
CA ARG A 35 2.69 -9.66 15.36
C ARG A 35 3.87 -10.49 14.87
N GLU A 36 3.71 -11.81 14.67
CA GLU A 36 4.79 -12.64 14.10
C GLU A 36 5.05 -12.33 12.61
N LYS A 37 3.99 -12.03 11.84
CA LYS A 37 4.11 -11.58 10.44
C LYS A 37 4.91 -10.27 10.37
N ALA A 38 4.61 -9.32 11.26
CA ALA A 38 5.36 -8.07 11.36
C ALA A 38 6.82 -8.29 11.77
N ARG A 39 7.08 -9.15 12.78
CA ARG A 39 8.46 -9.46 13.19
C ARG A 39 9.29 -10.03 12.04
N LEU A 40 8.73 -10.98 11.27
CA LEU A 40 9.42 -11.57 10.12
C LEU A 40 9.66 -10.56 9.01
N HIS A 41 8.68 -9.70 8.73
CA HIS A 41 8.82 -8.60 7.77
C HIS A 41 9.93 -7.62 8.17
N LEU A 42 9.98 -7.23 9.45
CA LEU A 42 11.02 -6.35 10.03
C LEU A 42 12.39 -7.02 10.17
N ALA A 43 12.44 -8.34 10.11
CA ALA A 43 13.68 -9.10 9.97
C ALA A 43 14.12 -9.27 8.50
N GLY A 44 13.39 -8.65 7.57
CA GLY A 44 13.72 -8.62 6.14
C GLY A 44 13.21 -9.82 5.35
N TRP A 45 12.57 -10.79 5.98
CA TRP A 45 12.05 -11.97 5.27
C TRP A 45 10.95 -11.59 4.28
N ALA A 46 11.05 -12.14 3.08
CA ALA A 46 10.02 -12.10 2.05
C ALA A 46 9.88 -13.48 1.41
N LYS A 47 8.66 -13.84 1.01
CA LYS A 47 8.39 -15.09 0.30
C LYS A 47 8.85 -14.96 -1.15
N ILE A 48 9.45 -16.01 -1.70
CA ILE A 48 9.72 -16.14 -3.14
C ILE A 48 8.39 -16.34 -3.85
N GLY A 49 8.15 -15.53 -4.89
CA GLY A 49 6.88 -15.50 -5.60
C GLY A 49 5.87 -14.52 -4.98
N GLY A 50 5.36 -13.62 -5.81
CA GLY A 50 4.24 -12.74 -5.48
C GLY A 50 2.88 -13.42 -5.63
N SER A 51 1.85 -12.79 -5.07
CA SER A 51 0.47 -13.13 -5.45
C SER A 51 0.06 -12.31 -6.67
N VAL A 52 -0.60 -12.93 -7.65
CA VAL A 52 -1.12 -12.25 -8.85
C VAL A 52 -1.93 -10.97 -8.53
N PRO A 53 -2.78 -10.91 -7.49
CA PRO A 53 -3.46 -9.67 -7.12
C PRO A 53 -2.51 -8.53 -6.74
N MET A 54 -1.43 -8.83 -6.02
CA MET A 54 -0.44 -7.82 -5.63
C MET A 54 0.40 -7.38 -6.83
N LEU A 55 0.81 -8.32 -7.67
CA LEU A 55 1.54 -8.02 -8.91
C LEU A 55 0.71 -7.09 -9.82
N PHE A 56 -0.57 -7.43 -10.02
CA PHE A 56 -1.51 -6.59 -10.75
C PHE A 56 -1.64 -5.19 -10.16
N GLY A 57 -1.77 -5.11 -8.83
CA GLY A 57 -1.84 -3.83 -8.13
C GLY A 57 -0.61 -2.98 -8.39
N ASN A 58 0.59 -3.54 -8.19
CA ASN A 58 1.85 -2.83 -8.34
C ASN A 58 2.06 -2.31 -9.77
N VAL A 59 1.82 -3.14 -10.78
CA VAL A 59 2.00 -2.74 -12.19
C VAL A 59 1.02 -1.64 -12.58
N VAL A 60 -0.27 -1.79 -12.26
CA VAL A 60 -1.27 -0.78 -12.60
C VAL A 60 -1.00 0.52 -11.84
N HIS A 61 -0.69 0.45 -10.54
CA HIS A 61 -0.36 1.63 -9.75
C HIS A 61 0.87 2.36 -10.29
N GLY A 62 1.97 1.65 -10.59
CA GLY A 62 3.16 2.26 -11.17
C GLY A 62 2.85 2.97 -12.49
N ALA A 63 2.06 2.35 -13.38
CA ALA A 63 1.68 2.98 -14.64
C ALA A 63 0.79 4.21 -14.45
N LEU A 64 -0.14 4.19 -13.47
CA LEU A 64 -0.96 5.34 -13.11
C LEU A 64 -0.10 6.48 -12.53
N GLU A 65 0.84 6.16 -11.65
CA GLU A 65 1.80 7.11 -11.06
C GLU A 65 2.58 7.84 -12.15
N HIS A 66 3.18 7.10 -13.10
CA HIS A 66 3.90 7.71 -14.22
C HIS A 66 2.97 8.63 -15.02
N ALA A 67 1.74 8.21 -15.27
CA ALA A 67 0.81 8.97 -16.09
C ALA A 67 0.32 10.24 -15.39
N TYR A 68 0.05 10.20 -14.08
CA TYR A 68 -0.29 11.40 -13.31
C TYR A 68 0.86 12.39 -13.22
N ARG A 69 2.11 11.90 -13.09
CA ARG A 69 3.31 12.77 -13.14
C ARG A 69 3.47 13.44 -14.50
N ALA A 70 3.44 12.66 -15.58
CA ALA A 70 3.55 13.20 -16.94
C ALA A 70 2.44 14.21 -17.25
N TRP A 71 1.23 13.97 -16.76
CA TRP A 71 0.13 14.91 -16.90
C TRP A 71 0.33 16.20 -16.10
N ARG A 72 0.77 16.11 -14.84
CA ARG A 72 1.16 17.28 -14.02
C ARG A 72 2.25 18.10 -14.71
N ASP A 73 3.21 17.42 -15.33
CA ASP A 73 4.35 18.03 -16.00
C ASP A 73 4.00 18.51 -17.43
N GLY A 74 2.75 18.32 -17.87
CA GLY A 74 2.23 18.84 -19.13
C GLY A 74 2.68 18.07 -20.38
N GLU A 75 3.14 16.83 -20.24
CA GLU A 75 3.59 16.01 -21.38
C GLU A 75 2.46 15.67 -22.37
N PHE A 76 1.22 15.57 -21.87
CA PHE A 76 0.02 15.37 -22.68
C PHE A 76 -1.23 15.96 -22.02
N ASP A 77 -2.19 16.35 -22.84
CA ASP A 77 -3.55 16.74 -22.43
C ASP A 77 -4.51 15.62 -22.86
N GLY A 78 -5.07 14.87 -21.90
CA GLY A 78 -5.92 13.73 -22.21
C GLY A 78 -5.47 12.41 -21.59
N ALA A 79 -5.94 11.33 -22.20
CA ALA A 79 -5.45 10.00 -21.91
C ALA A 79 -4.02 9.81 -22.45
N PRO A 80 -3.13 9.13 -21.71
CA PRO A 80 -1.77 8.88 -22.17
C PRO A 80 -1.81 8.05 -23.47
N PRO A 81 -1.01 8.42 -24.50
CA PRO A 81 -0.92 7.63 -25.72
C PRO A 81 -0.52 6.18 -25.42
N ARG A 82 -1.10 5.21 -26.14
CA ARG A 82 -0.79 3.78 -25.95
C ARG A 82 0.71 3.48 -26.02
N ALA A 83 1.41 4.09 -26.99
CA ALA A 83 2.86 3.90 -27.14
C ALA A 83 3.64 4.38 -25.91
N TRP A 84 3.20 5.48 -25.28
CA TRP A 84 3.80 5.98 -24.05
C TRP A 84 3.53 5.02 -22.88
N VAL A 85 2.29 4.51 -22.75
CA VAL A 85 1.96 3.53 -21.70
C VAL A 85 2.80 2.25 -21.84
N HIS A 86 2.98 1.75 -23.06
CA HIS A 86 3.86 0.60 -23.31
C HIS A 86 5.31 0.86 -22.89
N ALA A 87 5.85 2.06 -23.15
CA ALA A 87 7.19 2.42 -22.71
C ALA A 87 7.32 2.37 -21.18
N GLN A 88 6.35 2.93 -20.45
CA GLN A 88 6.34 2.88 -18.99
C GLN A 88 6.19 1.45 -18.45
N LEU A 89 5.36 0.62 -19.09
CA LEU A 89 5.22 -0.78 -18.68
C LEU A 89 6.52 -1.58 -18.88
N ASN A 90 7.29 -1.31 -19.93
CA ASN A 90 8.61 -1.91 -20.11
C ASN A 90 9.60 -1.47 -19.02
N ASP A 91 9.54 -0.21 -18.59
CA ASP A 91 10.36 0.29 -17.48
C ASP A 91 9.98 -0.35 -16.15
N ILE A 92 8.68 -0.50 -15.87
CA ILE A 92 8.15 -1.23 -14.71
C ILE A 92 8.61 -2.69 -14.74
N GLU A 93 8.52 -3.35 -15.89
CA GLU A 93 8.99 -4.73 -16.06
C GLU A 93 10.49 -4.85 -15.75
N ARG A 94 11.31 -3.93 -16.28
CA ARG A 94 12.76 -3.91 -16.04
C ARG A 94 13.08 -3.74 -14.57
N THR A 95 12.42 -2.81 -13.88
CA THR A 95 12.59 -2.58 -12.44
C THR A 95 12.18 -3.81 -11.64
N TYR A 96 11.02 -4.39 -11.94
CA TYR A 96 10.53 -5.60 -11.29
C TYR A 96 11.55 -6.74 -11.40
N ARG A 97 12.12 -6.97 -12.60
CA ARG A 97 13.16 -7.99 -12.83
C ARG A 97 14.46 -7.71 -12.09
N ALA A 98 14.85 -6.45 -11.96
CA ALA A 98 16.05 -6.07 -11.21
C ALA A 98 15.89 -6.34 -9.71
N GLU A 99 14.68 -6.13 -9.17
CA GLU A 99 14.37 -6.37 -7.76
C GLU A 99 14.12 -7.85 -7.44
N HIS A 100 13.67 -8.63 -8.42
CA HIS A 100 13.34 -10.05 -8.28
C HIS A 100 14.35 -10.90 -9.04
N THR A 101 15.53 -11.12 -8.47
CA THR A 101 16.60 -11.91 -9.12
C THR A 101 16.25 -13.40 -9.30
N ARG A 102 15.15 -13.89 -8.73
CA ARG A 102 14.67 -15.28 -8.81
C ARG A 102 13.18 -15.31 -9.11
N ILE A 103 12.81 -15.16 -10.39
CA ILE A 103 11.43 -15.25 -10.88
C ILE A 103 11.17 -16.68 -11.34
N SER A 104 10.07 -17.28 -10.87
CA SER A 104 9.64 -18.59 -11.37
C SER A 104 9.01 -18.49 -12.76
N SER A 105 8.93 -19.58 -13.52
CA SER A 105 8.25 -19.58 -14.82
C SER A 105 6.75 -19.26 -14.74
N GLU A 106 6.13 -19.49 -13.58
CA GLU A 106 4.72 -19.15 -13.34
C GLU A 106 4.57 -17.65 -13.07
N GLU A 107 5.40 -17.09 -12.20
CA GLU A 107 5.45 -15.65 -11.91
C GLU A 107 5.80 -14.83 -13.15
N GLU A 108 6.67 -15.35 -14.02
CA GLU A 108 6.96 -14.76 -15.33
C GLU A 108 5.70 -14.66 -16.20
N LYS A 109 4.90 -15.72 -16.26
CA LYS A 109 3.63 -15.72 -17.02
C LYS A 109 2.63 -14.73 -16.40
N ASP A 110 2.56 -14.68 -15.08
CA ASP A 110 1.68 -13.75 -14.36
C ASP A 110 2.08 -12.29 -14.58
N LEU A 111 3.39 -12.01 -14.69
CA LEU A 111 3.91 -10.69 -15.03
C LEU A 111 3.53 -10.29 -16.45
N GLN A 112 3.79 -11.15 -17.44
CA GLN A 112 3.43 -10.88 -18.84
C GLN A 112 1.92 -10.68 -19.02
N LEU A 113 1.12 -11.51 -18.36
CA LEU A 113 -0.33 -11.36 -18.32
C LEU A 113 -0.73 -10.00 -17.74
N THR A 114 -0.15 -9.64 -16.59
CA THR A 114 -0.45 -8.39 -15.90
C THR A 114 -0.10 -7.17 -16.74
N LEU A 115 1.09 -7.16 -17.38
CA LEU A 115 1.53 -6.08 -18.25
C LEU A 115 0.58 -5.91 -19.44
N ALA A 116 0.18 -7.01 -20.08
CA ALA A 116 -0.77 -6.99 -21.19
C ALA A 116 -2.14 -6.43 -20.77
N LEU A 117 -2.63 -6.80 -19.59
CA LEU A 117 -3.87 -6.24 -19.04
C LEU A 117 -3.74 -4.75 -18.71
N ALA A 118 -2.62 -4.34 -18.10
CA ALA A 118 -2.38 -2.94 -17.74
C ALA A 118 -2.33 -2.03 -18.98
N ALA A 119 -1.76 -2.50 -20.09
CA ALA A 119 -1.74 -1.79 -21.37
C ALA A 119 -3.14 -1.45 -21.92
N GLU A 120 -4.14 -2.29 -21.62
CA GLU A 120 -5.52 -2.06 -22.02
C GLU A 120 -6.30 -1.24 -21.00
N ILE A 121 -6.01 -1.41 -19.70
CA ILE A 121 -6.73 -0.77 -18.59
C ILE A 121 -6.34 0.69 -18.43
N VAL A 122 -5.04 1.01 -18.41
CA VAL A 122 -4.54 2.35 -18.04
C VAL A 122 -5.03 3.45 -19.00
N PRO A 123 -4.90 3.31 -20.34
CA PRO A 123 -5.41 4.34 -21.26
C PRO A 123 -6.92 4.56 -21.16
N ARG A 124 -7.68 3.48 -20.90
CA ARG A 124 -9.14 3.54 -20.76
C ARG A 124 -9.56 4.18 -19.45
N TYR A 125 -8.84 3.90 -18.36
CA TYR A 125 -9.04 4.54 -17.08
C TYR A 125 -8.92 6.07 -17.20
N PHE A 126 -7.84 6.55 -17.83
CA PHE A 126 -7.66 7.99 -18.05
C PHE A 126 -8.70 8.55 -19.01
N SER A 127 -8.99 7.87 -20.12
CA SER A 127 -10.07 8.30 -21.05
C SER A 127 -11.40 8.48 -20.31
N TYR A 128 -11.73 7.57 -19.39
CA TYR A 128 -12.96 7.59 -18.63
C TYR A 128 -12.99 8.74 -17.61
N TRP A 129 -11.90 8.97 -16.86
CA TRP A 129 -11.85 9.99 -15.81
C TRP A 129 -11.29 11.35 -16.23
N HIS A 130 -10.76 11.50 -17.45
CA HIS A 130 -9.99 12.68 -17.87
C HIS A 130 -10.72 14.01 -17.58
N LYS A 131 -12.02 14.10 -17.90
CA LYS A 131 -12.83 15.31 -17.61
C LYS A 131 -12.98 15.59 -16.11
N ASN A 132 -13.03 14.55 -15.28
CA ASN A 132 -13.14 14.70 -13.84
C ASN A 132 -11.80 15.10 -13.23
N ASP A 133 -10.71 14.49 -13.69
CA ASP A 133 -9.37 14.71 -13.11
C ASP A 133 -8.75 16.03 -13.59
N THR A 134 -9.08 16.50 -14.81
CA THR A 134 -8.70 17.86 -15.30
C THR A 134 -9.38 18.96 -14.49
N ALA A 135 -10.55 18.68 -13.92
CA ALA A 135 -11.29 19.65 -13.11
C ALA A 135 -10.74 19.77 -11.68
N LEU A 136 -9.85 18.86 -11.26
CA LEU A 136 -9.19 18.92 -9.96
C LEU A 136 -7.98 19.84 -10.06
N ASN A 137 -7.85 20.76 -9.10
CA ASN A 137 -6.62 21.55 -8.95
C ASN A 137 -5.63 20.74 -8.11
N TRP A 138 -4.80 19.94 -8.77
CA TRP A 138 -3.79 19.10 -8.14
C TRP A 138 -2.76 19.97 -7.39
N THR A 139 -2.57 19.66 -6.11
CA THR A 139 -1.55 20.29 -5.26
C THR A 139 -0.24 19.52 -5.34
N GLU A 140 -0.32 18.19 -5.19
CA GLU A 140 0.82 17.28 -5.38
C GLU A 140 0.30 15.93 -5.87
N THR A 141 1.16 15.17 -6.54
CA THR A 141 0.92 13.77 -6.95
C THR A 141 2.12 12.92 -6.54
N GLU A 142 1.84 11.71 -6.04
CA GLU A 142 2.86 10.72 -5.68
C GLU A 142 3.88 11.24 -4.66
N GLN A 143 3.39 12.01 -3.68
CA GLN A 143 4.21 12.69 -2.68
C GLN A 143 4.59 11.73 -1.56
N GLU A 144 5.88 11.45 -1.44
CA GLU A 144 6.43 10.80 -0.24
C GLU A 144 6.41 11.75 0.96
N PHE A 145 6.15 11.21 2.14
CA PHE A 145 6.23 11.98 3.38
C PHE A 145 7.01 11.24 4.45
N LYS A 146 7.70 12.01 5.30
CA LYS A 146 8.46 11.56 6.47
C LYS A 146 8.23 12.57 7.59
N ILE A 147 7.21 12.34 8.41
CA ILE A 147 6.75 13.29 9.44
C ILE A 147 7.23 12.81 10.81
N PRO A 148 8.01 13.61 11.55
CA PRO A 148 8.49 13.23 12.87
C PRO A 148 7.32 13.07 13.84
N VAL A 149 7.37 12.01 14.65
CA VAL A 149 6.40 11.74 15.71
C VAL A 149 7.14 11.36 16.99
N ARG A 150 6.67 11.89 18.12
CA ARG A 150 7.12 11.53 19.45
C ARG A 150 6.07 10.62 20.09
N VAL A 151 6.45 9.39 20.39
CA VAL A 151 5.57 8.40 21.03
C VAL A 151 5.83 8.40 22.53
N GLU A 152 4.86 8.87 23.30
CA GLU A 152 4.89 8.80 24.75
C GLU A 152 4.46 7.41 25.24
N LEU A 153 5.34 6.76 26.00
CA LEU A 153 5.09 5.45 26.59
C LEU A 153 4.38 5.59 27.94
N PRO A 154 3.65 4.53 28.39
CA PRO A 154 3.06 4.53 29.71
C PRO A 154 4.14 4.79 30.78
N PRO A 155 3.84 5.59 31.82
CA PRO A 155 4.78 5.86 32.89
C PRO A 155 5.27 4.57 33.54
N LYS A 156 6.57 4.49 33.82
CA LYS A 156 7.16 3.42 34.61
C LYS A 156 7.56 3.98 35.98
N THR A 157 7.51 3.12 36.98
CA THR A 157 8.09 3.39 38.29
C THR A 157 9.46 2.74 38.35
N ASP A 158 10.49 3.55 38.54
CA ASP A 158 11.84 3.07 38.86
C ASP A 158 12.29 3.75 40.15
N GLY A 159 12.62 2.95 41.16
CA GLY A 159 12.94 3.45 42.51
C GLY A 159 11.85 4.32 43.15
N GLY A 160 10.57 4.12 42.78
CA GLY A 160 9.45 4.92 43.29
C GLY A 160 9.27 6.30 42.62
N ARG A 161 10.06 6.63 41.60
CA ARG A 161 9.86 7.84 40.78
C ARG A 161 9.15 7.50 39.48
N TRP A 162 8.13 8.31 39.16
CA TRP A 162 7.44 8.27 37.89
C TRP A 162 8.29 8.97 36.82
N HIS A 163 8.54 8.28 35.72
CA HIS A 163 9.13 8.88 34.53
C HIS A 163 8.33 8.47 33.29
N THR A 164 8.14 9.43 32.39
CA THR A 164 7.58 9.19 31.06
C THR A 164 8.74 9.03 30.09
N GLU A 165 8.80 7.87 29.45
CA GLU A 165 9.75 7.59 28.39
C GLU A 165 9.14 7.99 27.05
N THR A 166 9.94 8.56 26.16
CA THR A 166 9.53 8.94 24.81
C THR A 166 10.40 8.27 23.77
N VAL A 167 9.81 7.94 22.62
CA VAL A 167 10.53 7.43 21.45
C VAL A 167 10.30 8.39 20.30
N ASP A 168 11.39 8.94 19.78
CA ASP A 168 11.34 9.78 18.59
C ASP A 168 11.49 8.89 17.36
N THR A 169 10.53 8.99 16.43
CA THR A 169 10.48 8.23 15.18
C THR A 169 9.78 9.09 14.13
N PHE A 170 9.36 8.52 13.01
CA PHE A 170 8.56 9.20 12.01
C PHE A 170 7.51 8.27 11.42
N LEU A 171 6.38 8.88 11.09
CA LEU A 171 5.40 8.26 10.19
C LEU A 171 5.78 8.61 8.77
N ARG A 172 5.81 7.59 7.91
CA ARG A 172 6.13 7.77 6.49
C ARG A 172 5.25 6.95 5.57
N GLY A 173 5.22 7.37 4.31
CA GLY A 173 4.47 6.71 3.25
C GLY A 173 4.46 7.57 2.00
N LYS A 174 3.56 7.22 1.08
CA LYS A 174 3.40 7.89 -0.20
C LYS A 174 1.93 8.15 -0.48
N ILE A 175 1.58 9.40 -0.73
CA ILE A 175 0.21 9.83 -1.01
C ILE A 175 0.05 9.88 -2.53
N ASP A 176 -0.91 9.13 -3.07
CA ASP A 176 -1.18 9.09 -4.52
C ASP A 176 -1.47 10.50 -5.06
N GLY A 177 -2.29 11.29 -4.35
CA GLY A 177 -2.42 12.71 -4.68
C GLY A 177 -3.14 13.57 -3.64
N VAL A 178 -2.96 14.87 -3.79
CA VAL A 178 -3.61 15.91 -2.99
C VAL A 178 -4.19 16.93 -3.94
N PHE A 179 -5.43 17.37 -3.70
CA PHE A 179 -6.12 18.28 -4.61
C PHE A 179 -6.96 19.32 -3.88
N MET A 180 -7.27 20.38 -4.62
CA MET A 180 -8.26 21.40 -4.28
C MET A 180 -9.40 21.33 -5.30
N GLU A 181 -10.64 21.37 -4.82
CA GLU A 181 -11.81 21.44 -5.69
C GLU A 181 -12.85 22.37 -5.06
N LYS A 182 -13.20 23.46 -5.75
CA LYS A 182 -14.18 24.45 -5.26
C LYS A 182 -13.87 24.94 -3.83
N GLY A 183 -12.59 25.14 -3.51
CA GLY A 183 -12.13 25.56 -2.19
C GLY A 183 -12.03 24.44 -1.14
N VAL A 184 -12.42 23.21 -1.47
CA VAL A 184 -12.33 22.04 -0.60
C VAL A 184 -10.99 21.34 -0.82
N PHE A 185 -10.21 21.17 0.25
CA PHE A 185 -8.96 20.43 0.23
C PHE A 185 -9.21 18.94 0.45
N GLY A 186 -8.57 18.07 -0.34
CA GLY A 186 -8.83 16.64 -0.30
C GLY A 186 -7.63 15.77 -0.63
N VAL A 187 -7.79 14.48 -0.29
CA VAL A 187 -6.83 13.42 -0.59
C VAL A 187 -7.37 12.56 -1.70
N PHE A 188 -6.51 12.21 -2.65
CA PHE A 188 -6.81 11.28 -3.72
C PHE A 188 -6.08 9.96 -3.43
N GLU A 189 -6.80 8.85 -3.55
CA GLU A 189 -6.28 7.50 -3.34
C GLU A 189 -6.82 6.61 -4.44
N THR A 190 -5.95 5.86 -5.11
CA THR A 190 -6.38 4.80 -6.03
C THR A 190 -6.21 3.45 -5.36
N LYS A 191 -7.04 2.47 -5.72
CA LYS A 191 -6.85 1.06 -5.36
C LYS A 191 -7.25 0.14 -6.48
N THR A 192 -6.48 -0.92 -6.65
CA THR A 192 -6.90 -2.06 -7.46
C THR A 192 -7.65 -3.10 -6.62
N LYS A 193 -8.79 -3.61 -7.08
CA LYS A 193 -9.55 -4.69 -6.39
C LYS A 193 -10.14 -5.69 -7.37
N GLY A 194 -10.06 -6.99 -7.08
CA GLY A 194 -10.73 -8.01 -7.90
C GLY A 194 -12.26 -8.07 -7.70
N ARG A 195 -12.71 -7.78 -6.48
CA ARG A 195 -14.12 -7.74 -6.10
C ARG A 195 -14.41 -6.42 -5.41
N VAL A 196 -15.46 -5.73 -5.85
CA VAL A 196 -15.92 -4.48 -5.25
C VAL A 196 -17.36 -4.67 -4.82
N ASN A 197 -17.63 -4.43 -3.54
CA ASN A 197 -18.99 -4.29 -3.00
C ASN A 197 -19.14 -2.82 -2.55
N PRO A 198 -19.79 -1.97 -3.34
CA PRO A 198 -19.90 -0.53 -3.05
C PRO A 198 -20.52 -0.25 -1.67
N GLY A 199 -21.55 -1.00 -1.28
CA GLY A 199 -22.26 -0.81 -0.02
C GLY A 199 -21.38 -1.08 1.20
N THR A 200 -20.59 -2.16 1.16
CA THR A 200 -19.63 -2.45 2.25
C THR A 200 -18.46 -1.46 2.24
N LEU A 201 -18.06 -0.99 1.06
CA LEU A 201 -16.88 -0.14 0.93
C LEU A 201 -17.07 1.22 1.61
N LEU A 202 -18.24 1.85 1.45
CA LEU A 202 -18.55 3.12 2.13
C LEU A 202 -18.41 3.00 3.66
N ASN A 203 -18.87 1.90 4.24
CA ASN A 203 -18.81 1.67 5.68
C ASN A 203 -17.37 1.41 6.18
N ILE A 204 -16.56 0.69 5.39
CA ILE A 204 -15.19 0.33 5.78
C ILE A 204 -14.24 1.52 5.64
N LEU A 205 -14.47 2.41 4.66
CA LEU A 205 -13.50 3.47 4.36
C LEU A 205 -13.31 4.46 5.51
N GLY A 206 -14.35 4.73 6.32
CA GLY A 206 -14.23 5.57 7.53
C GLY A 206 -13.35 4.97 8.64
N HIS A 207 -13.03 3.68 8.54
CA HIS A 207 -12.14 2.94 9.42
C HIS A 207 -10.84 2.51 8.72
N ASN A 208 -10.57 3.01 7.52
CA ASN A 208 -9.40 2.65 6.77
C ASN A 208 -8.17 3.38 7.34
N LEU A 209 -7.29 2.61 7.99
CA LEU A 209 -6.07 3.13 8.61
C LEU A 209 -5.15 3.88 7.62
N GLN A 210 -5.08 3.47 6.34
CA GLN A 210 -4.26 4.17 5.33
C GLN A 210 -4.80 5.58 5.06
N VAL A 211 -6.10 5.67 4.79
CA VAL A 211 -6.77 6.93 4.52
C VAL A 211 -6.65 7.86 5.73
N GLY A 212 -6.81 7.33 6.95
CA GLY A 212 -6.58 8.08 8.18
C GLY A 212 -5.17 8.65 8.27
N ILE A 213 -4.13 7.83 8.02
CA ILE A 213 -2.74 8.28 8.02
C ILE A 213 -2.52 9.39 6.99
N TYR A 214 -3.09 9.27 5.79
CA TYR A 214 -2.93 10.27 4.74
C TYR A 214 -3.64 11.58 5.08
N LEU A 215 -4.86 11.52 5.62
CA LEU A 215 -5.58 12.70 6.11
C LEU A 215 -4.79 13.43 7.20
N TRP A 216 -4.21 12.68 8.14
CA TRP A 216 -3.34 13.25 9.16
C TRP A 216 -2.07 13.86 8.53
N ALA A 217 -1.36 13.12 7.68
CA ALA A 217 -0.11 13.55 7.06
C ALA A 217 -0.32 14.84 6.25
N VAL A 218 -1.39 14.88 5.46
CA VAL A 218 -1.77 16.03 4.65
C VAL A 218 -2.09 17.25 5.52
N LYS A 219 -2.75 17.07 6.66
CA LYS A 219 -2.96 18.15 7.63
C LYS A 219 -1.63 18.69 8.18
N GLN A 220 -0.65 17.82 8.43
CA GLN A 220 0.66 18.24 8.94
C GLN A 220 1.51 18.96 7.90
N LEU A 221 1.54 18.46 6.66
CA LEU A 221 2.39 18.98 5.59
C LEU A 221 1.90 20.33 5.05
N TRP A 222 0.60 20.44 4.74
CA TRP A 222 0.05 21.65 4.12
C TRP A 222 -0.64 22.61 5.09
N LYS A 223 -0.73 22.26 6.38
CA LYS A 223 -1.43 23.06 7.42
C LYS A 223 -2.88 23.41 7.04
N LYS A 224 -3.51 22.54 6.24
CA LYS A 224 -4.91 22.64 5.80
C LYS A 224 -5.66 21.41 6.27
N THR A 225 -6.91 21.58 6.71
CA THR A 225 -7.75 20.45 7.12
C THR A 225 -8.37 19.81 5.88
N PRO A 226 -8.03 18.56 5.53
CA PRO A 226 -8.69 17.86 4.44
C PRO A 226 -10.14 17.58 4.80
N ARG A 227 -11.06 17.86 3.88
CA ARG A 227 -12.51 17.72 4.06
C ARG A 227 -13.13 16.68 3.13
N THR A 228 -12.34 16.13 2.22
CA THR A 228 -12.82 15.10 1.31
C THR A 228 -11.72 14.09 0.95
N VAL A 229 -12.15 12.87 0.64
CA VAL A 229 -11.30 11.84 0.02
C VAL A 229 -11.95 11.42 -1.29
N LEU A 230 -11.19 11.41 -2.37
CA LEU A 230 -11.54 10.76 -3.63
C LEU A 230 -10.86 9.40 -3.68
N TYR A 231 -11.67 8.35 -3.52
CA TYR A 231 -11.22 6.98 -3.50
C TYR A 231 -11.55 6.29 -4.83
N ASN A 232 -10.55 6.18 -5.69
CA ASN A 232 -10.63 5.55 -6.98
C ASN A 232 -10.41 4.05 -6.88
N LEU A 233 -11.20 3.31 -7.64
CA LEU A 233 -11.16 1.86 -7.71
C LEU A 233 -10.99 1.44 -9.16
N VAL A 234 -9.90 0.73 -9.41
CA VAL A 234 -9.67 0.02 -10.66
C VAL A 234 -9.95 -1.45 -10.41
N ARG A 235 -11.03 -1.96 -10.98
CA ARG A 235 -11.40 -3.36 -10.82
C ARG A 235 -10.48 -4.23 -11.66
N ARG A 236 -9.85 -5.24 -11.04
CA ARG A 236 -9.10 -6.25 -11.79
C ARG A 236 -10.07 -7.12 -12.61
N PRO A 237 -9.89 -7.23 -13.93
CA PRO A 237 -10.69 -8.13 -14.77
C PRO A 237 -10.70 -9.56 -14.22
N GLN A 238 -11.88 -10.19 -14.25
CA GLN A 238 -12.07 -11.58 -13.82
C GLN A 238 -12.27 -12.55 -15.00
N LEU A 239 -12.13 -12.03 -16.22
CA LEU A 239 -12.11 -12.84 -17.44
C LEU A 239 -10.91 -13.79 -17.39
N ARG A 240 -11.09 -14.99 -17.95
CA ARG A 240 -10.01 -15.98 -18.12
C ARG A 240 -9.64 -16.09 -19.58
N GLN A 241 -8.35 -16.30 -19.85
CA GLN A 241 -7.85 -16.62 -21.18
C GLN A 241 -8.40 -17.99 -21.61
N LYS A 242 -8.88 -18.08 -22.85
CA LYS A 242 -9.35 -19.37 -23.40
C LYS A 242 -8.14 -20.23 -23.81
N GLN A 243 -8.30 -21.55 -23.88
CA GLN A 243 -7.19 -22.47 -24.20
C GLN A 243 -6.45 -22.16 -25.51
N SER A 244 -7.17 -21.68 -26.53
CA SER A 244 -6.64 -21.39 -27.86
C SER A 244 -6.47 -19.89 -28.15
N GLU A 245 -6.60 -19.03 -27.14
CA GLU A 245 -6.56 -17.58 -27.32
C GLU A 245 -5.15 -17.07 -27.02
N ALA A 246 -4.56 -16.32 -27.95
CA ALA A 246 -3.25 -15.71 -27.71
C ALA A 246 -3.36 -14.61 -26.63
N LEU A 247 -2.26 -14.34 -25.92
CA LEU A 247 -2.26 -13.34 -24.84
C LEU A 247 -2.73 -11.95 -25.32
N VAL A 248 -2.29 -11.54 -26.50
CA VAL A 248 -2.68 -10.25 -27.11
C VAL A 248 -4.18 -10.21 -27.43
N GLU A 249 -4.74 -11.30 -27.95
CA GLU A 249 -6.18 -11.41 -28.21
C GLU A 249 -6.99 -11.37 -26.91
N PHE A 250 -6.50 -12.05 -25.87
CA PHE A 250 -7.10 -12.02 -24.54
C PHE A 250 -7.12 -10.61 -23.94
N ALA A 251 -5.97 -9.92 -23.97
CA ALA A 251 -5.87 -8.55 -23.48
C ALA A 251 -6.82 -7.63 -24.25
N LYS A 252 -6.83 -7.71 -25.59
CA LYS A 252 -7.77 -6.95 -26.42
C LYS A 252 -9.23 -7.22 -26.02
N ARG A 253 -9.61 -8.48 -25.82
CA ARG A 253 -10.98 -8.83 -25.38
C ARG A 253 -11.32 -8.25 -24.01
N VAL A 254 -10.35 -8.15 -23.10
CA VAL A 254 -10.53 -7.45 -21.82
C VAL A 254 -10.73 -5.95 -22.06
N GLY A 255 -9.94 -5.34 -22.95
CA GLY A 255 -10.11 -3.95 -23.36
C GLY A 255 -11.50 -3.67 -23.93
N ASP A 256 -11.96 -4.52 -24.85
CA ASP A 256 -13.29 -4.44 -25.46
C ASP A 256 -14.41 -4.53 -24.39
N ASP A 257 -14.26 -5.41 -23.40
CA ASP A 257 -15.21 -5.56 -22.28
C ASP A 257 -15.21 -4.35 -21.32
N ILE A 258 -14.07 -3.67 -21.17
CA ILE A 258 -13.97 -2.40 -20.43
C ILE A 258 -14.69 -1.29 -21.19
N ASP A 259 -14.51 -1.21 -22.51
CA ASP A 259 -15.17 -0.22 -23.35
C ASP A 259 -16.70 -0.38 -23.33
N GLU A 260 -17.19 -1.63 -23.29
CA GLU A 260 -18.62 -1.93 -23.18
C GLU A 260 -19.20 -1.55 -21.81
N ARG A 261 -18.40 -1.68 -20.73
CA ARG A 261 -18.89 -1.60 -19.34
C ARG A 261 -17.96 -0.80 -18.42
N PRO A 262 -17.59 0.44 -18.74
CA PRO A 262 -16.51 1.14 -18.03
C PRO A 262 -16.83 1.37 -16.53
N ASP A 263 -18.08 1.65 -16.18
CA ASP A 263 -18.52 1.84 -14.77
C ASP A 263 -18.33 0.58 -13.90
N PHE A 264 -18.31 -0.61 -14.52
CA PHE A 264 -18.02 -1.86 -13.81
C PHE A 264 -16.55 -1.97 -13.41
N TYR A 265 -15.67 -1.32 -14.16
CA TYR A 265 -14.23 -1.36 -14.01
C TYR A 265 -13.67 -0.16 -13.24
N PHE A 266 -14.27 1.01 -13.44
CA PHE A 266 -13.79 2.27 -12.90
C PHE A 266 -14.86 2.86 -11.99
N MET A 267 -14.58 2.85 -10.70
CA MET A 267 -15.49 3.40 -9.70
C MET A 267 -14.77 4.49 -8.91
N ARG A 268 -15.47 5.56 -8.58
CA ARG A 268 -14.97 6.65 -7.74
C ARG A 268 -15.93 6.88 -6.60
N ILE A 269 -15.42 6.78 -5.39
CA ILE A 269 -16.17 7.06 -4.17
C ILE A 269 -15.66 8.38 -3.62
N ARG A 270 -16.57 9.32 -3.41
CA ARG A 270 -16.28 10.56 -2.71
C ARG A 270 -16.75 10.45 -1.27
N MET A 271 -15.87 10.78 -0.36
CA MET A 271 -16.17 10.79 1.07
C MET A 271 -15.99 12.20 1.62
N SER A 272 -16.89 12.61 2.50
CA SER A 272 -16.71 13.78 3.36
C SER A 272 -15.94 13.37 4.61
N VAL A 273 -15.05 14.24 5.08
CA VAL A 273 -14.27 14.04 6.32
C VAL A 273 -14.68 15.09 7.33
N SER A 274 -15.21 14.65 8.47
CA SER A 274 -15.59 15.54 9.57
C SER A 274 -14.42 15.78 10.53
N ASP A 275 -14.51 16.83 11.36
CA ASP A 275 -13.52 17.05 12.43
C ASP A 275 -13.57 15.93 13.48
N VAL A 276 -14.73 15.30 13.66
CA VAL A 276 -14.92 14.16 14.56
C VAL A 276 -14.13 12.95 14.07
N ASP A 277 -14.17 12.66 12.76
CA ASP A 277 -13.38 11.56 12.17
C ASP A 277 -11.88 11.78 12.34
N LEU A 278 -11.43 13.02 12.10
CA LEU A 278 -10.02 13.41 12.25
C LEU A 278 -9.56 13.31 13.71
N GLY A 279 -10.38 13.78 14.65
CA GLY A 279 -10.08 13.72 16.08
C GLY A 279 -10.06 12.29 16.61
N ARG A 280 -11.01 11.45 16.19
CA ARG A 280 -11.02 10.02 16.52
C ARG A 280 -9.75 9.33 16.01
N PHE A 281 -9.43 9.55 14.73
CA PHE A 281 -8.23 8.95 14.13
C PHE A 281 -6.93 9.42 14.81
N ASP A 282 -6.86 10.68 15.24
CA ASP A 282 -5.68 11.21 15.95
C ASP A 282 -5.41 10.43 17.25
N ASN A 283 -6.47 10.14 18.01
CA ASN A 283 -6.40 9.32 19.23
C ASN A 283 -6.03 7.87 18.90
N ASP A 284 -6.75 7.24 17.95
CA ASP A 284 -6.51 5.85 17.54
C ASP A 284 -5.06 5.64 17.06
N ARG A 285 -4.52 6.61 16.32
CA ARG A 285 -3.14 6.60 15.84
C ARG A 285 -2.15 6.62 17.00
N ILE A 286 -2.35 7.48 17.99
CA ILE A 286 -1.44 7.59 19.15
C ILE A 286 -1.39 6.25 19.90
N ASP A 287 -2.55 5.65 20.17
CA ASP A 287 -2.62 4.37 20.87
C ASP A 287 -2.00 3.23 20.06
N LEU A 288 -2.25 3.20 18.75
CA LEU A 288 -1.65 2.22 17.84
C LEU A 288 -0.12 2.34 17.77
N LEU A 289 0.41 3.56 17.66
CA LEU A 289 1.85 3.81 17.67
C LEU A 289 2.49 3.39 18.99
N ARG A 290 1.84 3.71 20.12
CA ARG A 290 2.29 3.31 21.45
C ARG A 290 2.35 1.78 21.57
N ASP A 291 1.30 1.06 21.18
CA ASP A 291 1.28 -0.41 21.21
C ASP A 291 2.36 -1.01 20.31
N PHE A 292 2.54 -0.48 19.10
CA PHE A 292 3.59 -0.90 18.19
C PHE A 292 4.99 -0.70 18.78
N VAL A 293 5.29 0.47 19.36
CA VAL A 293 6.60 0.76 19.97
C VAL A 293 6.86 -0.13 21.19
N LEU A 294 5.85 -0.32 22.05
CA LEU A 294 5.98 -1.23 23.20
C LEU A 294 6.21 -2.67 22.74
N TRP A 295 5.51 -3.13 21.70
CA TRP A 295 5.72 -4.45 21.12
C TRP A 295 7.13 -4.61 20.53
N TRP A 296 7.58 -3.62 19.75
CA TRP A 296 8.91 -3.59 19.15
C TRP A 296 10.02 -3.73 20.22
N ARG A 297 9.83 -3.06 21.36
CA ARG A 297 10.74 -3.13 22.52
C ARG A 297 10.57 -4.39 23.38
N GLY A 298 9.71 -5.33 22.99
CA GLY A 298 9.44 -6.56 23.75
C GLY A 298 8.68 -6.33 25.06
N GLN A 299 8.00 -5.20 25.22
CA GLN A 299 7.29 -4.80 26.44
C GLN A 299 5.81 -5.19 26.43
N THR A 300 5.26 -5.63 25.29
CA THR A 300 3.90 -6.19 25.19
C THR A 300 3.91 -7.61 24.62
N GLY A 301 2.80 -8.33 24.79
CA GLY A 301 2.70 -9.75 24.40
C GLY A 301 2.93 -9.99 22.90
N HIS A 302 3.55 -11.11 22.56
CA HIS A 302 3.73 -11.53 21.17
C HIS A 302 2.75 -12.66 20.85
N TYR A 303 1.89 -12.49 19.84
CA TYR A 303 0.93 -13.50 19.43
C TYR A 303 0.98 -13.82 17.94
N LYS A 304 0.57 -15.04 17.61
CA LYS A 304 0.25 -15.47 16.24
C LYS A 304 -1.26 -15.39 16.06
N ASN A 305 -1.73 -14.61 15.09
CA ASN A 305 -3.15 -14.52 14.80
C ASN A 305 -3.55 -15.65 13.84
N SER A 306 -4.09 -16.76 14.37
CA SER A 306 -4.50 -17.91 13.55
C SER A 306 -5.58 -17.56 12.53
N GLY A 307 -6.43 -16.55 12.80
CA GLY A 307 -7.43 -16.06 11.87
C GLY A 307 -6.86 -15.37 10.62
N HIS A 308 -5.56 -15.05 10.63
CA HIS A 308 -4.83 -14.52 9.46
C HIS A 308 -3.85 -15.52 8.84
N CYS A 309 -3.76 -16.75 9.37
CA CYS A 309 -2.93 -17.80 8.79
C CYS A 309 -3.48 -18.29 7.44
N GLU A 310 -4.79 -18.45 7.34
CA GLU A 310 -5.53 -18.74 6.11
C GLU A 310 -6.65 -17.71 6.00
N ASN A 311 -6.65 -16.93 4.92
CA ASN A 311 -7.69 -15.93 4.69
C ASN A 311 -8.29 -16.10 3.29
N LYS A 312 -9.33 -15.32 2.98
CA LYS A 312 -10.03 -15.39 1.68
C LYS A 312 -9.14 -15.12 0.45
N TYR A 313 -7.91 -14.63 0.65
CA TYR A 313 -6.92 -14.37 -0.39
C TYR A 313 -5.80 -15.44 -0.43
N GLY A 314 -5.89 -16.47 0.41
CA GLY A 314 -4.92 -17.56 0.53
C GLY A 314 -4.18 -17.55 1.87
N ASP A 315 -3.10 -18.32 1.91
CA ASP A 315 -2.30 -18.49 3.12
C ASP A 315 -1.43 -17.26 3.41
N CYS A 316 -1.17 -17.01 4.69
CA CYS A 316 -0.15 -16.07 5.13
C CYS A 316 1.19 -16.41 4.45
N PRO A 317 1.91 -15.42 3.88
CA PRO A 317 3.17 -15.69 3.19
C PRO A 317 4.22 -16.34 4.11
N PHE A 318 4.13 -16.14 5.43
CA PHE A 318 5.05 -16.74 6.42
C PHE A 318 4.49 -17.97 7.14
N LEU A 319 3.38 -18.57 6.67
CA LEU A 319 2.76 -19.70 7.34
C LEU A 319 3.74 -20.89 7.48
N GLN A 320 4.45 -21.22 6.40
CA GLN A 320 5.43 -22.32 6.40
C GLN A 320 6.55 -22.07 7.42
N MET A 321 7.14 -20.87 7.42
CA MET A 321 8.15 -20.48 8.40
C MET A 321 7.61 -20.53 9.85
N CYS A 322 6.35 -20.12 10.06
CA CYS A 322 5.71 -20.17 11.38
C CYS A 322 5.38 -21.59 11.86
N GLY A 323 5.15 -22.52 10.92
CA GLY A 323 4.83 -23.92 11.14
C GLY A 323 6.05 -24.86 11.26
N GLY A 324 7.26 -24.32 11.13
CA GLY A 324 8.51 -25.10 11.18
C GLY A 324 9.00 -25.61 9.82
N GLY A 325 8.38 -25.16 8.72
CA GLY A 325 8.97 -25.25 7.40
C GLY A 325 10.25 -24.43 7.31
N GLY A 326 11.17 -24.83 6.45
CA GLY A 326 12.47 -24.18 6.33
C GLY A 326 12.41 -22.83 5.60
N ALA A 327 13.57 -22.18 5.49
CA ALA A 327 13.72 -20.86 4.87
C ALA A 327 13.87 -20.93 3.33
N GLU A 328 13.76 -22.11 2.70
CA GLU A 328 14.03 -22.34 1.28
C GLU A 328 13.09 -21.59 0.33
N LEU A 329 11.87 -21.26 0.79
CA LEU A 329 10.88 -20.49 0.03
C LEU A 329 10.96 -18.98 0.28
N TYR A 330 12.04 -18.52 0.93
CA TYR A 330 12.16 -17.14 1.39
C TYR A 330 13.53 -16.55 1.03
N TYR A 331 13.58 -15.22 1.02
CA TYR A 331 14.82 -14.46 0.91
C TYR A 331 14.79 -13.26 1.87
N ILE A 332 15.96 -12.68 2.14
CA ILE A 332 16.08 -11.43 2.89
C ILE A 332 16.12 -10.29 1.88
N ARG A 333 15.18 -9.34 2.01
CA ARG A 333 15.15 -8.13 1.17
C ARG A 333 16.39 -7.27 1.43
N PRO A 334 16.87 -6.51 0.44
CA PRO A 334 17.99 -5.59 0.63
C PRO A 334 17.59 -4.32 1.41
N LYS A 335 16.30 -3.96 1.42
CA LYS A 335 15.76 -2.74 2.04
C LYS A 335 14.49 -3.04 2.83
N VAL A 336 14.25 -2.30 3.91
CA VAL A 336 13.05 -2.45 4.75
C VAL A 336 11.79 -2.07 3.97
N PHE A 337 11.80 -0.88 3.37
CA PHE A 337 10.72 -0.32 2.56
C PHE A 337 11.29 0.03 1.18
N SER A 338 11.13 -0.87 0.21
CA SER A 338 11.63 -0.65 -1.15
C SER A 338 10.82 0.40 -1.91
N GLU A 339 9.60 0.66 -1.45
CA GLU A 339 8.64 1.59 -2.06
C GLU A 339 8.84 3.05 -1.67
N LEU A 340 9.77 3.36 -0.76
CA LEU A 340 10.06 4.71 -0.28
C LEU A 340 11.54 5.05 -0.50
N GLY A 341 11.83 6.32 -0.77
CA GLY A 341 13.19 6.83 -0.94
C GLY A 341 14.08 6.63 0.31
N GLU A 342 15.39 6.54 0.08
CA GLU A 342 16.41 6.60 1.12
C GLU A 342 16.73 8.07 1.43
N ASP A 343 15.86 8.72 2.20
CA ASP A 343 16.13 10.07 2.74
C ASP A 343 17.18 10.04 3.86
#